data_AF-A0A1I2SIU1-F1
#
_entry.id   AF-A0A1I2SIU1-F1
#
_cell.length_a   1.000
_cell.length_b   1.000
_cell.length_c   1.000
_cell.angle_alpha   90.00
_cell.angle_beta   90.00
_cell.angle_gamma   90.00
#
_symmetry.space_group_name_H-M   'P 1'
#
loop_
_entity.id
_entity.type
_entity.pdbx_description
1 polymer ?
#
loop_
_entity_poly.entity_id
_entity_poly.type
_entity_poly.pdbx_seq_one_letter_code
_entity_poly.pdbx_strand_id
1 'polypeptide(L)'
;MENLILPRDYEPQLDLHDTQLAIKTVKDFFQGMLAQRLNLTRVSAPLFVDKASGLNDNLNGVERPVGFDIKAEDNREAEVVQSLAKWKRFALKKYCFSHGEGIYTDMNAIRRDEDLDNIHSVFVDQWDWEKVISKEERNIDFLKDTVRTVYKCLRKTELFMSIQYDYIDLILPKNIFFITTQELADMFPDNTPKEREYYITKAKGAVCLLQIGDKLENGEPHDGRAPDYDDWSLNADILVYYPVLDIALELSSMGIRVDKTALESQLKKAKCEDRAKLPFHKAVLNNELPLTIGGGIGQSRMCMFFLRKAHIGEVQSSLWPEEMLKQCKAAGMQIL
;
A
#
# COMPACT_ATOMS: atom_id res chain seq x y z
N MET A 1 23.08 -2.92 10.02
CA MET A 1 21.85 -3.67 9.70
C MET A 1 21.07 -3.77 11.01
N GLU A 2 20.38 -2.69 11.37
CA GLU A 2 19.74 -2.54 12.69
C GLU A 2 18.31 -3.10 12.72
N ASN A 3 17.75 -3.50 11.57
CA ASN A 3 16.31 -3.74 11.42
C ASN A 3 15.90 -5.20 11.10
N LEU A 4 16.84 -6.16 11.06
CA LEU A 4 16.47 -7.57 10.84
C LEU A 4 16.04 -8.21 12.17
N ILE A 5 14.76 -8.59 12.26
CA ILE A 5 14.16 -9.31 13.38
C ILE A 5 14.33 -10.81 13.13
N LEU A 6 14.91 -11.51 14.10
CA LEU A 6 15.04 -12.97 14.11
C LEU A 6 14.09 -13.55 15.16
N PRO A 7 12.86 -13.95 14.79
CA PRO A 7 11.90 -14.47 15.75
C PRO A 7 12.38 -15.75 16.42
N ARG A 8 12.16 -15.84 17.74
CA ARG A 8 12.47 -17.04 18.52
C ARG A 8 11.50 -18.15 18.12
N ASP A 9 12.02 -19.35 17.94
CA ASP A 9 11.24 -20.55 17.65
C ASP A 9 10.45 -20.50 16.32
N TYR A 10 10.89 -19.67 15.36
CA TYR A 10 10.31 -19.68 14.01
C TYR A 10 10.73 -20.94 13.23
N GLU A 11 9.73 -21.62 12.68
CA GLU A 11 9.92 -22.75 11.78
C GLU A 11 8.99 -22.61 10.56
N PRO A 12 9.52 -22.61 9.32
CA PRO A 12 8.70 -22.53 8.13
C PRO A 12 7.82 -23.78 8.00
N GLN A 13 6.50 -23.58 7.97
CA GLN A 13 5.51 -24.67 7.91
C GLN A 13 5.37 -25.30 6.52
N LEU A 14 5.91 -24.65 5.49
CA LEU A 14 5.88 -25.08 4.09
C LEU A 14 7.29 -25.03 3.52
N ASP A 15 7.64 -26.02 2.70
CA ASP A 15 8.85 -25.96 1.89
C ASP A 15 8.72 -24.91 0.76
N LEU A 16 9.78 -24.73 -0.02
CA LEU A 16 9.80 -23.74 -1.10
C LEU A 16 8.73 -24.02 -2.18
N HIS A 17 8.49 -25.29 -2.52
CA HIS A 17 7.53 -25.67 -3.54
C HIS A 17 6.10 -25.36 -3.08
N ASP A 18 5.74 -25.81 -1.89
CA ASP A 18 4.39 -25.62 -1.35
C ASP A 18 4.15 -24.16 -0.98
N THR A 19 5.20 -23.41 -0.62
CA THR A 19 5.13 -21.96 -0.46
C THR A 19 4.70 -21.26 -1.76
N GLN A 20 5.21 -21.68 -2.94
CA GLN A 20 4.78 -21.13 -4.23
C GLN A 20 3.29 -21.38 -4.51
N LEU A 21 2.81 -22.60 -4.22
CA LEU A 21 1.39 -22.94 -4.36
C LEU A 21 0.51 -22.11 -3.40
N ALA A 22 0.96 -21.92 -2.16
CA ALA A 22 0.25 -21.16 -1.16
C ALA A 22 0.21 -19.65 -1.50
N ILE A 23 1.30 -19.08 -2.03
CA ILE A 23 1.33 -17.69 -2.54
C ILE A 23 0.26 -17.50 -3.60
N LYS A 24 0.19 -18.40 -4.58
CA LYS A 24 -0.83 -18.35 -5.64
C LYS A 24 -2.25 -18.43 -5.05
N THR A 25 -2.47 -19.36 -4.13
CA THR A 25 -3.77 -19.55 -3.45
C THR A 25 -4.25 -18.27 -2.76
N VAL A 26 -3.37 -17.61 -2.00
CA VAL A 26 -3.64 -16.32 -1.33
C VAL A 26 -3.99 -15.24 -2.35
N LYS A 27 -3.14 -15.08 -3.39
CA LYS A 27 -3.28 -14.02 -4.39
C LYS A 27 -4.57 -14.16 -5.19
N ASP A 28 -4.87 -15.35 -5.69
CA ASP A 28 -6.06 -15.63 -6.50
C ASP A 28 -7.37 -15.41 -5.73
N PHE A 29 -7.42 -15.90 -4.48
CA PHE A 29 -8.62 -15.76 -3.66
C PHE A 29 -8.88 -14.30 -3.31
N PHE A 30 -7.86 -13.58 -2.82
CA PHE A 30 -8.02 -12.19 -2.40
C PHE A 30 -8.39 -11.28 -3.57
N GLN A 31 -7.70 -11.39 -4.72
CA GLN A 31 -7.97 -10.52 -5.87
C GLN A 31 -9.39 -10.71 -6.41
N GLY A 32 -9.90 -11.95 -6.45
CA GLY A 32 -11.27 -12.23 -6.90
C GLY A 32 -12.31 -11.62 -5.96
N MET A 33 -12.06 -11.73 -4.66
CA MET A 33 -12.90 -11.13 -3.63
C MET A 33 -12.89 -9.60 -3.70
N LEU A 34 -11.72 -8.98 -3.84
CA LEU A 34 -11.57 -7.52 -3.95
C LEU A 34 -12.31 -7.00 -5.19
N ALA A 35 -12.09 -7.64 -6.35
CA ALA A 35 -12.71 -7.27 -7.61
C ALA A 35 -14.24 -7.34 -7.53
N GLN A 36 -14.78 -8.44 -7.00
CA GLN A 36 -16.23 -8.60 -6.85
C GLN A 36 -16.82 -7.57 -5.87
N ARG A 37 -16.15 -7.32 -4.74
CA ARG A 37 -16.72 -6.49 -3.65
C ARG A 37 -16.66 -4.99 -3.93
N LEU A 38 -15.69 -4.55 -4.73
CA LEU A 38 -15.52 -3.16 -5.10
C LEU A 38 -15.90 -2.86 -6.56
N ASN A 39 -16.45 -3.84 -7.29
CA ASN A 39 -16.81 -3.72 -8.70
C ASN A 39 -15.63 -3.27 -9.58
N LEU A 40 -14.52 -4.00 -9.48
CA LEU A 40 -13.26 -3.69 -10.15
C LEU A 40 -12.99 -4.65 -11.31
N THR A 41 -12.57 -4.09 -12.44
CA THR A 41 -12.10 -4.84 -13.60
C THR A 41 -10.58 -4.90 -13.61
N ARG A 42 -10.00 -6.10 -13.80
CA ARG A 42 -8.55 -6.23 -13.98
C ARG A 42 -8.12 -5.53 -15.28
N VAL A 43 -7.13 -4.65 -15.22
CA VAL A 43 -6.54 -4.01 -16.40
C VAL A 43 -5.02 -4.17 -16.43
N SER A 44 -4.45 -4.03 -17.63
CA SER A 44 -3.00 -4.06 -17.84
C SER A 44 -2.34 -2.79 -17.30
N ALA A 45 -1.40 -2.95 -16.36
CA ALA A 45 -0.60 -1.86 -15.82
C ALA A 45 0.61 -1.52 -16.72
N PRO A 46 1.02 -0.24 -16.79
CA PRO A 46 2.34 0.10 -17.27
C PRO A 46 3.40 -0.26 -16.22
N LEU A 47 4.54 -0.78 -16.66
CA LEU A 47 5.73 -0.94 -15.83
C LEU A 47 6.53 0.37 -15.71
N PHE A 48 6.39 1.25 -16.69
CA PHE A 48 7.08 2.52 -16.77
C PHE A 48 6.19 3.58 -17.41
N VAL A 49 6.44 4.83 -17.07
CA VAL A 49 5.71 5.99 -17.57
C VAL A 49 6.68 7.05 -18.07
N ASP A 50 6.18 7.96 -18.89
CA ASP A 50 6.91 9.16 -19.27
C ASP A 50 7.15 10.02 -18.03
N LYS A 51 8.42 10.36 -17.78
CA LYS A 51 8.85 11.21 -16.66
C LYS A 51 8.14 12.57 -16.67
N ALA A 52 7.89 13.14 -17.85
CA ALA A 52 7.25 14.45 -18.00
C ALA A 52 5.72 14.41 -17.78
N SER A 53 5.11 13.23 -17.69
CA SER A 53 3.64 13.09 -17.60
C SER A 53 3.05 13.50 -16.25
N GLY A 54 3.86 13.49 -15.19
CA GLY A 54 3.41 13.63 -13.80
C GLY A 54 2.64 12.42 -13.25
N LEU A 55 2.62 11.30 -13.97
CA LEU A 55 1.91 10.08 -13.57
C LEU A 55 2.68 9.19 -12.60
N ASN A 56 4.02 9.26 -12.57
CA ASN A 56 4.80 8.48 -11.63
C ASN A 56 4.58 8.98 -10.20
N ASP A 57 4.47 8.06 -9.25
CA ASP A 57 4.45 8.40 -7.83
C ASP A 57 5.84 8.85 -7.40
N ASN A 58 5.89 9.95 -6.67
CA ASN A 58 7.14 10.52 -6.17
C ASN A 58 7.34 10.22 -4.68
N LEU A 59 6.46 9.44 -4.04
CA LEU A 59 6.51 9.10 -2.62
C LEU A 59 6.71 10.36 -1.75
N ASN A 60 7.77 10.43 -0.96
CA ASN A 60 8.09 11.59 -0.11
C ASN A 60 8.84 12.70 -0.87
N GLY A 61 9.18 12.47 -2.14
CA GLY A 61 9.88 13.41 -3.01
C GLY A 61 11.41 13.34 -2.92
N VAL A 62 11.94 12.37 -2.17
CA VAL A 62 13.39 12.17 -2.01
C VAL A 62 13.89 10.88 -2.69
N GLU A 63 12.99 9.91 -2.83
CA GLU A 63 13.27 8.59 -3.40
C GLU A 63 13.44 8.68 -4.91
N ARG A 64 14.52 8.09 -5.43
CA ARG A 64 14.84 8.17 -6.87
C ARG A 64 14.17 7.03 -7.64
N PRO A 65 13.37 7.32 -8.69
CA PRO A 65 12.90 6.27 -9.58
C PRO A 65 14.03 5.72 -10.46
N VAL A 66 13.83 4.53 -11.02
CA VAL A 66 14.74 3.96 -12.02
C VAL A 66 14.41 4.58 -13.38
N GLY A 67 15.25 5.51 -13.84
CA GLY A 67 15.11 6.16 -15.15
C GLY A 67 15.90 5.45 -16.26
N PHE A 68 15.40 5.54 -17.49
CA PHE A 68 16.06 5.05 -18.71
C PHE A 68 15.57 5.83 -19.94
N ASP A 69 16.29 5.73 -21.05
CA ASP A 69 15.94 6.35 -22.33
C ASP A 69 15.37 5.35 -23.34
N ILE A 70 14.46 5.82 -24.19
CA ILE A 70 13.83 5.01 -25.23
C ILE A 70 14.44 5.36 -26.59
N LYS A 71 15.31 4.46 -27.10
CA LYS A 71 15.97 4.62 -28.41
C LYS A 71 15.01 4.91 -29.56
N ALA A 72 13.82 4.30 -29.56
CA ALA A 72 12.83 4.47 -30.62
C ALA A 72 12.10 5.83 -30.59
N GLU A 73 12.24 6.60 -29.50
CA GLU A 73 11.55 7.86 -29.27
C GLU A 73 12.55 9.00 -29.02
N ASP A 74 13.62 9.08 -29.83
CA ASP A 74 14.64 10.14 -29.73
C ASP A 74 15.20 10.30 -28.31
N ASN A 75 15.46 9.15 -27.65
CA ASN A 75 15.96 9.06 -26.27
C ASN A 75 15.05 9.73 -25.24
N ARG A 76 13.73 9.73 -25.45
CA ARG A 76 12.75 10.15 -24.44
C ARG A 76 13.00 9.44 -23.11
N GLU A 77 13.00 10.21 -22.02
CA GLU A 77 13.16 9.68 -20.67
C GLU A 77 11.87 9.02 -20.15
N ALA A 78 12.00 7.78 -19.72
CA ALA A 78 10.97 7.03 -19.02
C ALA A 78 11.46 6.62 -17.62
N GLU A 79 10.52 6.38 -16.72
CA GLU A 79 10.79 5.94 -15.36
C GLU A 79 9.97 4.70 -15.03
N VAL A 80 10.59 3.70 -14.40
CA VAL A 80 9.88 2.60 -13.76
C VAL A 80 8.99 3.19 -12.67
N VAL A 81 7.75 2.71 -12.60
CA VAL A 81 6.75 3.23 -11.66
C VAL A 81 7.15 2.89 -10.22
N GLN A 82 6.97 3.82 -9.28
CA GLN A 82 7.08 3.54 -7.84
C GLN A 82 5.73 3.12 -7.21
N SER A 83 4.63 3.57 -7.83
CA SER A 83 3.27 3.09 -7.68
C SER A 83 2.43 3.59 -8.87
N LEU A 84 1.20 3.09 -9.06
CA LEU A 84 0.28 3.59 -10.08
C LEU A 84 -0.79 4.53 -9.51
N ALA A 85 -0.56 5.13 -8.33
CA ALA A 85 -1.54 5.96 -7.62
C ALA A 85 -2.21 7.02 -8.52
N LYS A 86 -1.43 7.74 -9.33
CA LYS A 86 -1.95 8.75 -10.27
C LYS A 86 -2.42 8.16 -11.60
N TRP A 87 -1.71 7.15 -12.12
CA TRP A 87 -2.07 6.49 -13.37
C TRP A 87 -3.47 5.88 -13.35
N LYS A 88 -3.87 5.24 -12.25
CA LYS A 88 -5.17 4.56 -12.18
C LYS A 88 -6.34 5.51 -12.39
N ARG A 89 -6.29 6.70 -11.79
CA ARG A 89 -7.31 7.74 -11.98
C ARG A 89 -7.37 8.26 -13.41
N PHE A 90 -6.20 8.45 -14.03
CA PHE A 90 -6.11 8.78 -15.45
C PHE A 90 -6.68 7.67 -16.34
N ALA A 91 -6.40 6.40 -16.02
CA ALA A 91 -6.88 5.24 -16.76
C ALA A 91 -8.42 5.12 -16.71
N LEU A 92 -9.04 5.35 -15.54
CA LEU A 92 -10.50 5.35 -15.42
C LEU A 92 -11.17 6.35 -16.38
N LYS A 93 -10.60 7.56 -16.50
CA LYS A 93 -11.07 8.56 -17.48
C LYS A 93 -10.85 8.08 -18.91
N LYS A 94 -9.64 7.62 -19.23
CA LYS A 94 -9.24 7.20 -20.57
C LYS A 94 -10.08 6.04 -21.11
N TYR A 95 -10.47 5.12 -20.22
CA TYR A 95 -11.24 3.94 -20.56
C TYR A 95 -12.74 4.10 -20.30
N CYS A 96 -13.21 5.31 -19.97
CA CYS A 96 -14.61 5.66 -19.81
C CYS A 96 -15.37 4.84 -18.74
N PHE A 97 -14.73 4.56 -17.60
CA PHE A 97 -15.39 3.95 -16.45
C PHE A 97 -16.42 4.90 -15.83
N SER A 98 -17.55 4.35 -15.41
CA SER A 98 -18.67 5.09 -14.83
C SER A 98 -18.68 5.02 -13.31
N HIS A 99 -19.58 5.80 -12.67
CA HIS A 99 -19.78 5.78 -11.23
C HIS A 99 -19.96 4.36 -10.69
N GLY A 100 -19.25 4.05 -9.60
CA GLY A 100 -19.29 2.74 -8.95
C GLY A 100 -18.46 1.66 -9.65
N GLU A 101 -17.94 1.90 -10.86
CA GLU A 101 -17.00 1.01 -11.53
C GLU A 101 -15.56 1.40 -11.20
N GLY A 102 -14.67 0.41 -11.20
CA GLY A 102 -13.26 0.64 -10.95
C GLY A 102 -12.35 -0.34 -11.67
N ILE A 103 -11.06 -0.16 -11.44
CA ILE A 103 -10.00 -1.01 -11.95
C ILE A 103 -9.16 -1.55 -10.80
N TYR A 104 -8.53 -2.69 -11.04
CA TYR A 104 -7.35 -3.10 -10.28
C TYR A 104 -6.29 -3.66 -11.22
N THR A 105 -5.05 -3.69 -10.75
CA THR A 105 -3.93 -4.25 -11.50
C THR A 105 -2.90 -4.87 -10.57
N ASP A 106 -2.14 -5.83 -11.11
CA ASP A 106 -0.95 -6.36 -10.45
C ASP A 106 0.22 -5.43 -10.76
N MET A 107 0.45 -4.47 -9.88
CA MET A 107 1.52 -3.50 -10.01
C MET A 107 2.83 -4.09 -9.50
N ASN A 108 3.91 -3.87 -10.25
CA ASN A 108 5.27 -4.19 -9.86
C ASN A 108 6.11 -2.92 -9.97
N ALA A 109 6.87 -2.61 -8.93
CA ALA A 109 7.70 -1.42 -8.82
C ALA A 109 9.10 -1.76 -8.30
N ILE A 110 10.05 -0.87 -8.59
CA ILE A 110 11.41 -0.92 -8.04
C ILE A 110 11.61 0.31 -7.15
N ARG A 111 11.71 0.10 -5.84
CA ARG A 111 12.05 1.11 -4.84
C ARG A 111 13.52 0.97 -4.45
N ARG A 112 14.39 1.51 -5.30
CA ARG A 112 15.85 1.36 -5.19
C ARG A 112 16.50 1.99 -3.95
N ASP A 113 15.80 2.91 -3.30
CA ASP A 113 16.29 3.66 -2.15
C ASP A 113 15.62 3.17 -0.84
N GLU A 114 14.99 1.98 -0.86
CA GLU A 114 14.33 1.37 0.30
C GLU A 114 15.35 0.78 1.30
N ASP A 115 15.10 0.99 2.59
CA ASP A 115 15.84 0.32 3.66
C ASP A 115 15.32 -1.11 3.83
N LEU A 116 16.17 -2.10 3.60
CA LEU A 116 15.76 -3.51 3.59
C LEU A 116 15.67 -4.10 4.99
N ASP A 117 14.54 -4.76 5.27
CA ASP A 117 14.26 -5.46 6.51
C ASP A 117 13.28 -6.64 6.28
N ASN A 118 12.68 -7.18 7.35
CA ASN A 118 11.72 -8.29 7.25
C ASN A 118 10.50 -8.01 6.37
N ILE A 119 10.10 -6.74 6.18
CA ILE A 119 8.85 -6.35 5.52
C ILE A 119 9.05 -5.35 4.35
N HIS A 120 10.29 -4.90 4.13
CA HIS A 120 10.68 -3.95 3.08
C HIS A 120 11.66 -4.60 2.08
N SER A 121 11.35 -4.45 0.79
CA SER A 121 12.17 -4.94 -0.31
C SER A 121 12.30 -3.89 -1.41
N VAL A 122 13.41 -3.91 -2.16
CA VAL A 122 13.53 -3.10 -3.38
C VAL A 122 12.49 -3.45 -4.44
N PHE A 123 11.97 -4.69 -4.42
CA PHE A 123 10.85 -5.10 -5.26
C PHE A 123 9.54 -4.90 -4.50
N VAL A 124 8.61 -4.13 -5.07
CA VAL A 124 7.29 -3.90 -4.48
C VAL A 124 6.22 -4.40 -5.42
N ASP A 125 5.32 -5.25 -4.91
CA ASP A 125 4.13 -5.70 -5.61
C ASP A 125 2.84 -5.29 -4.89
N GLN A 126 1.85 -4.82 -5.65
CA GLN A 126 0.56 -4.39 -5.07
C GLN A 126 -0.62 -4.82 -5.93
N TRP A 127 -1.76 -5.09 -5.28
CA TRP A 127 -3.05 -4.87 -5.94
C TRP A 127 -3.34 -3.39 -5.88
N ASP A 128 -3.08 -2.74 -6.99
CA ASP A 128 -3.24 -1.31 -7.13
C ASP A 128 -4.62 -1.06 -7.74
N TRP A 129 -5.55 -0.48 -6.96
CA TRP A 129 -6.95 -0.35 -7.34
C TRP A 129 -7.48 1.08 -7.24
N GLU A 130 -8.54 1.37 -7.98
CA GLU A 130 -9.16 2.70 -8.07
C GLU A 130 -10.62 2.56 -8.53
N LYS A 131 -11.54 3.36 -7.98
CA LYS A 131 -12.98 3.31 -8.29
C LYS A 131 -13.55 4.72 -8.44
N VAL A 132 -14.41 4.94 -9.43
CA VAL A 132 -15.11 6.22 -9.63
C VAL A 132 -16.18 6.42 -8.55
N ILE A 133 -16.20 7.60 -7.95
CA ILE A 133 -17.15 8.00 -6.90
C ILE A 133 -17.89 9.27 -7.27
N SER A 134 -19.02 9.51 -6.61
CA SER A 134 -19.76 10.77 -6.70
C SER A 134 -19.17 11.84 -5.76
N LYS A 135 -19.65 13.08 -5.90
CA LYS A 135 -19.22 14.16 -5.00
C LYS A 135 -19.73 13.95 -3.57
N GLU A 136 -20.92 13.39 -3.43
CA GLU A 136 -21.57 13.10 -2.14
C GLU A 136 -20.82 11.99 -1.39
N GLU A 137 -20.20 11.06 -2.10
CA GLU A 137 -19.36 9.99 -1.55
C GLU A 137 -17.99 10.49 -1.07
N ARG A 138 -17.63 11.75 -1.31
CA ARG A 138 -16.35 12.35 -0.87
C ARG A 138 -16.39 12.73 0.62
N ASN A 139 -16.61 11.76 1.50
CA ASN A 139 -16.75 11.97 2.94
C ASN A 139 -16.14 10.80 3.75
N ILE A 140 -15.96 11.02 5.06
CA ILE A 140 -15.30 10.07 5.95
C ILE A 140 -16.08 8.75 6.13
N ASP A 141 -17.41 8.78 6.07
CA ASP A 141 -18.24 7.59 6.25
C ASP A 141 -18.08 6.63 5.06
N PHE A 142 -18.06 7.18 3.84
CA PHE A 142 -17.81 6.40 2.64
C PHE A 142 -16.40 5.78 2.60
N LEU A 143 -15.38 6.52 3.07
CA LEU A 143 -14.04 5.98 3.25
C LEU A 143 -14.05 4.81 4.23
N LYS A 144 -14.65 5.00 5.42
CA LYS A 144 -14.75 3.95 6.45
C LYS A 144 -15.50 2.71 5.94
N ASP A 145 -16.56 2.88 5.17
CA ASP A 145 -17.31 1.78 4.57
C ASP A 145 -16.51 1.02 3.50
N THR A 146 -15.72 1.74 2.70
CA THR A 146 -14.79 1.12 1.75
C THR A 146 -13.70 0.33 2.47
N VAL A 147 -13.09 0.89 3.52
CA VAL A 147 -12.13 0.19 4.39
C VAL A 147 -12.75 -1.07 5.00
N ARG A 148 -13.97 -0.99 5.55
CA ARG A 148 -14.69 -2.17 6.07
C ARG A 148 -14.87 -3.25 5.01
N THR A 149 -15.08 -2.86 3.76
CA THR A 149 -15.24 -3.79 2.65
C THR A 149 -13.92 -4.49 2.32
N VAL A 150 -12.82 -3.74 2.20
CA VAL A 150 -11.47 -4.32 2.00
C VAL A 150 -11.08 -5.22 3.16
N TYR A 151 -11.33 -4.79 4.41
CA TYR A 151 -11.05 -5.57 5.59
C TYR A 151 -11.84 -6.88 5.66
N LYS A 152 -13.11 -6.88 5.22
CA LYS A 152 -13.90 -8.11 5.08
C LYS A 152 -13.28 -9.06 4.04
N CYS A 153 -12.66 -8.57 2.98
CA CYS A 153 -11.90 -9.41 2.05
C CYS A 153 -10.69 -10.04 2.73
N LEU A 154 -9.89 -9.27 3.48
CA LEU A 154 -8.74 -9.78 4.24
C LEU A 154 -9.15 -10.89 5.22
N ARG A 155 -10.19 -10.67 6.02
CA ARG A 155 -10.71 -11.69 6.95
C ARG A 155 -11.22 -12.95 6.28
N LYS A 156 -11.84 -12.81 5.11
CA LYS A 156 -12.30 -13.97 4.32
C LYS A 156 -11.14 -14.74 3.72
N THR A 157 -10.07 -14.06 3.32
CA THR A 157 -8.83 -14.71 2.88
C THR A 157 -8.21 -15.48 4.05
N GLU A 158 -8.14 -14.90 5.24
CA GLU A 158 -7.64 -15.63 6.42
C GLU A 158 -8.44 -16.91 6.68
N LEU A 159 -9.77 -16.80 6.69
CA LEU A 159 -10.66 -17.94 6.89
C LEU A 159 -10.53 -18.99 5.78
N PHE A 160 -10.35 -18.57 4.54
CA PHE A 160 -10.11 -19.49 3.45
C PHE A 160 -8.79 -20.23 3.64
N MET A 161 -7.73 -19.51 3.98
CA MET A 161 -6.40 -20.09 4.20
C MET A 161 -6.35 -21.03 5.40
N SER A 162 -7.06 -20.73 6.50
CA SER A 162 -7.16 -21.62 7.66
C SER A 162 -7.88 -22.95 7.37
N ILE A 163 -8.69 -23.00 6.31
CA ILE A 163 -9.33 -24.24 5.85
C ILE A 163 -8.36 -25.05 4.97
N GLN A 164 -7.46 -24.38 4.25
CA GLN A 164 -6.50 -25.02 3.35
C GLN A 164 -5.24 -25.52 4.08
N TYR A 165 -4.84 -24.85 5.17
CA TYR A 165 -3.60 -25.12 5.89
C TYR A 165 -3.85 -25.13 7.41
N ASP A 166 -3.66 -26.29 8.03
CA ASP A 166 -4.01 -26.53 9.45
C ASP A 166 -3.20 -25.70 10.46
N TYR A 167 -2.05 -25.14 10.05
CA TYR A 167 -1.20 -24.30 10.91
C TYR A 167 -1.65 -22.82 10.95
N ILE A 168 -2.62 -22.41 10.12
CA ILE A 168 -3.08 -21.02 10.04
C ILE A 168 -4.26 -20.80 10.98
N ASP A 169 -3.98 -20.21 12.14
CA ASP A 169 -5.02 -19.72 13.05
C ASP A 169 -5.62 -18.38 12.59
N LEU A 170 -6.87 -18.12 12.98
CA LEU A 170 -7.55 -16.84 12.72
C LEU A 170 -7.10 -15.79 13.75
N ILE A 171 -6.28 -14.83 13.33
CA ILE A 171 -5.77 -13.76 14.21
C ILE A 171 -6.40 -12.39 13.91
N LEU A 172 -7.04 -12.19 12.76
CA LEU A 172 -7.72 -10.94 12.46
C LEU A 172 -9.02 -10.79 13.27
N PRO A 173 -9.20 -9.70 14.04
CA PRO A 173 -10.40 -9.48 14.82
C PRO A 173 -11.64 -9.32 13.93
N LYS A 174 -12.83 -9.49 14.51
CA LYS A 174 -14.08 -9.40 13.73
C LYS A 174 -14.27 -8.05 13.04
N ASN A 175 -13.88 -6.97 13.73
CA ASN A 175 -14.05 -5.59 13.32
C ASN A 175 -12.69 -4.88 13.33
N ILE A 176 -12.47 -3.99 12.36
CA ILE A 176 -11.34 -3.08 12.34
C ILE A 176 -11.63 -1.84 13.22
N PHE A 177 -10.66 -1.43 14.03
CA PHE A 177 -10.77 -0.26 14.89
C PHE A 177 -10.36 1.00 14.12
N PHE A 178 -11.14 2.07 14.17
CA PHE A 178 -10.82 3.33 13.47
C PHE A 178 -10.29 4.36 14.47
N ILE A 179 -9.20 5.03 14.10
CA ILE A 179 -8.59 6.10 14.90
C ILE A 179 -7.90 7.10 13.95
N THR A 180 -7.93 8.40 14.26
CA THR A 180 -7.14 9.38 13.53
C THR A 180 -5.69 9.42 14.03
N THR A 181 -4.78 9.92 13.21
CA THR A 181 -3.39 10.18 13.60
C THR A 181 -3.28 11.11 14.81
N GLN A 182 -4.16 12.12 14.90
CA GLN A 182 -4.22 13.02 16.06
C GLN A 182 -4.72 12.32 17.32
N GLU A 183 -5.84 11.58 17.24
CA GLU A 183 -6.36 10.80 18.38
C GLU A 183 -5.30 9.80 18.89
N LEU A 184 -4.57 9.18 17.96
CA LEU A 184 -3.49 8.26 18.30
C LEU A 184 -2.32 8.98 18.99
N ALA A 185 -1.97 10.18 18.55
CA ALA A 185 -0.95 11.02 19.19
C ALA A 185 -1.36 11.44 20.61
N ASP A 186 -2.64 11.79 20.81
CA ASP A 186 -3.17 12.18 22.11
C ASP A 186 -3.19 11.00 23.10
N MET A 187 -3.44 9.78 22.60
CA MET A 187 -3.41 8.56 23.41
C MET A 187 -2.00 8.17 23.87
N PHE A 188 -0.97 8.52 23.09
CA PHE A 188 0.41 8.11 23.31
C PHE A 188 1.38 9.28 23.06
N PRO A 189 1.30 10.35 23.87
CA PRO A 189 1.98 11.62 23.59
C PRO A 189 3.51 11.48 23.59
N ASP A 190 4.04 10.62 24.46
CA ASP A 190 5.48 10.42 24.66
C ASP A 190 6.11 9.40 23.70
N ASN A 191 5.33 8.82 22.78
CA ASN A 191 5.77 7.78 21.86
C ASN A 191 5.97 8.28 20.43
N THR A 192 6.90 7.65 19.71
CA THR A 192 7.10 7.86 18.26
C THR A 192 5.93 7.30 17.45
N PRO A 193 5.65 7.81 16.23
CA PRO A 193 4.56 7.30 15.38
C PRO A 193 4.50 5.77 15.26
N LYS A 194 5.65 5.12 15.05
CA LYS A 194 5.73 3.64 14.92
C LYS A 194 5.47 2.90 16.24
N GLU A 195 5.91 3.45 17.38
CA GLU A 195 5.54 2.91 18.68
C GLU A 195 4.02 3.02 18.94
N ARG A 196 3.40 4.16 18.54
CA ARG A 196 1.96 4.34 18.67
C ARG A 196 1.19 3.31 17.83
N GLU A 197 1.59 3.12 16.58
CA GLU A 197 1.07 2.08 15.68
C GLU A 197 1.19 0.68 16.30
N TYR A 198 2.34 0.36 16.88
CA TYR A 198 2.57 -0.91 17.58
C TYR A 198 1.62 -1.10 18.77
N TYR A 199 1.54 -0.14 19.69
CA TYR A 199 0.71 -0.29 20.87
C TYR A 199 -0.78 -0.41 20.53
N ILE A 200 -1.27 0.40 19.59
CA ILE A 200 -2.70 0.35 19.20
C ILE A 200 -3.03 -0.94 18.45
N THR A 201 -2.16 -1.41 17.55
CA THR A 201 -2.38 -2.68 16.85
C THR A 201 -2.28 -3.86 17.80
N LYS A 202 -1.30 -3.89 18.71
CA LYS A 202 -1.19 -4.94 19.73
C LYS A 202 -2.43 -5.02 20.63
N ALA A 203 -3.04 -3.88 20.96
CA ALA A 203 -4.25 -3.82 21.77
C ALA A 203 -5.54 -4.17 21.00
N LYS A 204 -5.63 -3.82 19.70
CA LYS A 204 -6.87 -3.94 18.90
C LYS A 204 -6.86 -5.06 17.87
N GLY A 205 -5.70 -5.65 17.57
CA GLY A 205 -5.49 -6.64 16.51
C GLY A 205 -5.43 -6.04 15.10
N ALA A 206 -6.41 -5.19 14.74
CA ALA A 206 -6.46 -4.51 13.44
C ALA A 206 -6.99 -3.09 13.56
N VAL A 207 -6.30 -2.15 12.94
CA VAL A 207 -6.54 -0.71 13.04
C VAL A 207 -6.56 -0.10 11.63
N CYS A 208 -7.53 0.77 11.41
CA CYS A 208 -7.55 1.72 10.31
C CYS A 208 -7.12 3.07 10.87
N LEU A 209 -5.89 3.46 10.53
CA LEU A 209 -5.34 4.76 10.89
C LEU A 209 -5.80 5.77 9.83
N LEU A 210 -6.44 6.86 10.26
CA LEU A 210 -7.01 7.86 9.37
C LEU A 210 -6.19 9.14 9.39
N GLN A 211 -6.22 9.89 8.28
CA GLN A 211 -5.66 11.24 8.18
C GLN A 211 -4.13 11.30 8.28
N ILE A 212 -3.44 10.54 7.43
CA ILE A 212 -1.97 10.53 7.34
C ILE A 212 -1.49 11.59 6.34
N GLY A 213 -0.50 12.39 6.73
CA GLY A 213 0.25 13.28 5.82
C GLY A 213 0.29 14.74 6.27
N ASP A 214 -0.79 15.27 6.84
CA ASP A 214 -0.79 16.65 7.36
C ASP A 214 -0.08 16.73 8.72
N LYS A 215 0.33 17.95 9.10
CA LYS A 215 0.96 18.19 10.40
C LYS A 215 -0.07 18.01 11.52
N LEU A 216 0.34 17.31 12.58
CA LEU A 216 -0.40 17.21 13.84
C LEU A 216 -0.24 18.49 14.67
N GLU A 217 -0.92 18.57 15.82
CA GLU A 217 -0.81 19.71 16.74
C GLU A 217 0.62 20.01 17.22
N ASN A 218 1.47 18.97 17.28
CA ASN A 218 2.88 19.12 17.63
C ASN A 218 3.76 19.69 16.50
N GLY A 219 3.17 19.97 15.32
CA GLY A 219 3.85 20.55 14.17
C GLY A 219 4.50 19.55 13.22
N GLU A 220 4.51 18.26 13.57
CA GLU A 220 5.09 17.18 12.78
C GLU A 220 3.98 16.24 12.24
N PRO A 221 4.11 15.72 11.00
CA PRO A 221 3.17 14.73 10.49
C PRO A 221 3.37 13.38 11.20
N HIS A 222 2.32 12.54 11.20
CA HIS A 222 2.45 11.16 11.69
C HIS A 222 3.37 10.32 10.81
N ASP A 223 3.21 10.42 9.49
CA ASP A 223 4.07 9.80 8.49
C ASP A 223 4.03 10.65 7.21
N GLY A 224 5.01 10.46 6.33
CA GLY A 224 5.08 11.12 5.03
C GLY A 224 3.92 10.71 4.12
N ARG A 225 3.47 11.64 3.27
CA ARG A 225 2.48 11.35 2.23
C ARG A 225 2.63 12.28 1.05
N ALA A 226 2.55 11.74 -0.16
CA ALA A 226 2.58 12.57 -1.35
C ALA A 226 1.37 13.52 -1.38
N PRO A 227 1.54 14.75 -1.89
CA PRO A 227 0.48 15.76 -1.88
C PRO A 227 -0.54 15.63 -3.02
N ASP A 228 -0.34 14.70 -3.97
CA ASP A 228 -0.94 14.79 -5.30
C ASP A 228 -1.83 13.62 -5.72
N TYR A 229 -2.10 12.67 -4.83
CA TYR A 229 -3.11 11.63 -5.09
C TYR A 229 -4.16 11.51 -3.99
N ASP A 230 -3.78 11.42 -2.71
CA ASP A 230 -4.74 11.29 -1.59
C ASP A 230 -5.05 12.63 -0.94
N ASP A 231 -6.33 12.85 -0.62
CA ASP A 231 -6.72 13.89 0.31
C ASP A 231 -6.31 13.45 1.73
N TRP A 232 -5.37 14.17 2.36
CA TRP A 232 -4.85 13.84 3.68
C TRP A 232 -5.91 13.92 4.79
N SER A 233 -7.07 14.51 4.54
CA SER A 233 -8.22 14.47 5.46
C SER A 233 -9.13 13.25 5.26
N LEU A 234 -8.97 12.53 4.13
CA LEU A 234 -9.81 11.41 3.69
C LEU A 234 -8.97 10.22 3.18
N ASN A 235 -7.86 9.91 3.86
CA ASN A 235 -7.07 8.72 3.60
C ASN A 235 -6.97 7.81 4.84
N ALA A 236 -6.47 6.60 4.61
CA ALA A 236 -6.47 5.51 5.56
C ALA A 236 -5.36 4.49 5.29
N ASP A 237 -4.69 4.03 6.34
CA ASP A 237 -3.81 2.86 6.30
C ASP A 237 -4.42 1.72 7.13
N ILE A 238 -4.36 0.48 6.61
CA ILE A 238 -4.78 -0.74 7.33
C ILE A 238 -3.54 -1.36 7.97
N LEU A 239 -3.48 -1.29 9.29
CA LEU A 239 -2.43 -1.87 10.13
C LEU A 239 -2.98 -3.08 10.88
N VAL A 240 -2.20 -4.16 10.95
CA VAL A 240 -2.52 -5.35 11.75
C VAL A 240 -1.37 -5.68 12.67
N TYR A 241 -1.68 -6.23 13.84
CA TYR A 241 -0.64 -6.81 14.70
C TYR A 241 -0.14 -8.11 14.08
N TYR A 242 1.16 -8.22 13.86
CA TYR A 242 1.79 -9.41 13.29
C TYR A 242 2.58 -10.18 14.35
N PRO A 243 2.02 -11.27 14.91
CA PRO A 243 2.60 -11.95 16.07
C PRO A 243 3.92 -12.67 15.78
N VAL A 244 4.17 -13.06 14.53
CA VAL A 244 5.43 -13.74 14.14
C VAL A 244 6.64 -12.84 14.40
N LEU A 245 6.51 -11.53 14.17
CA LEU A 245 7.60 -10.56 14.38
C LEU A 245 7.38 -9.63 15.58
N ASP A 246 6.21 -9.69 16.24
CA ASP A 246 5.77 -8.74 17.26
C ASP A 246 5.85 -7.28 16.76
N ILE A 247 5.19 -6.99 15.63
CA ILE A 247 5.18 -5.65 15.00
C ILE A 247 3.77 -5.18 14.61
N ALA A 248 3.63 -3.88 14.36
CA ALA A 248 2.56 -3.37 13.50
C ALA A 248 2.95 -3.59 12.03
N LEU A 249 2.10 -4.30 11.28
CA LEU A 249 2.30 -4.55 9.85
C LEU A 249 1.26 -3.79 9.04
N GLU A 250 1.72 -2.89 8.16
CA GLU A 250 0.88 -2.20 7.19
C GLU A 250 0.60 -3.09 5.98
N LEU A 251 -0.68 -3.39 5.74
CA LEU A 251 -1.12 -4.20 4.59
C LEU A 251 -1.62 -3.36 3.42
N SER A 252 -2.11 -2.15 3.69
CA SER A 252 -2.70 -1.29 2.67
C SER A 252 -2.63 0.17 3.05
N SER A 253 -2.47 1.00 2.02
CA SER A 253 -2.73 2.44 2.06
C SER A 253 -3.77 2.79 0.99
N MET A 254 -4.75 3.61 1.35
CA MET A 254 -5.85 4.01 0.47
C MET A 254 -6.43 5.37 0.85
N GLY A 255 -7.18 5.98 -0.05
CA GLY A 255 -7.85 7.23 0.23
C GLY A 255 -8.77 7.70 -0.87
N ILE A 256 -9.64 8.62 -0.49
CA ILE A 256 -10.39 9.42 -1.45
C ILE A 256 -9.40 10.40 -2.06
N ARG A 257 -9.38 10.45 -3.39
CA ARG A 257 -8.36 11.21 -4.10
C ARG A 257 -8.59 12.71 -3.97
N VAL A 258 -7.50 13.47 -4.02
CA VAL A 258 -7.55 14.94 -4.04
C VAL A 258 -8.51 15.45 -5.10
N ASP A 259 -9.37 16.40 -4.73
CA ASP A 259 -10.01 17.27 -5.71
C ASP A 259 -9.13 18.51 -5.97
N LYS A 260 -9.64 19.44 -6.78
CA LYS A 260 -8.94 20.70 -7.06
C LYS A 260 -8.48 21.42 -5.79
N THR A 261 -9.38 21.61 -4.83
CA THR A 261 -9.11 22.38 -3.62
C THR A 261 -8.10 21.68 -2.72
N ALA A 262 -8.24 20.37 -2.52
CA ALA A 262 -7.27 19.60 -1.74
C ALA A 262 -5.89 19.61 -2.42
N LEU A 263 -5.83 19.43 -3.75
CA LEU A 263 -4.56 19.44 -4.49
C LEU A 263 -3.84 20.79 -4.37
N GLU A 264 -4.54 21.92 -4.58
CA GLU A 264 -3.95 23.26 -4.44
C GLU A 264 -3.40 23.50 -3.02
N SER A 265 -4.15 23.10 -2.00
CA SER A 265 -3.75 23.26 -0.60
C SER A 265 -2.56 22.38 -0.24
N GLN A 266 -2.59 21.10 -0.62
CA GLN A 266 -1.56 20.12 -0.29
C GLN A 266 -0.24 20.39 -1.02
N LEU A 267 -0.28 20.78 -2.31
CA LEU A 267 0.93 21.17 -3.04
C LEU A 267 1.63 22.36 -2.36
N LYS A 268 0.87 23.35 -1.89
CA LYS A 268 1.41 24.49 -1.13
C LYS A 268 2.01 24.06 0.21
N LYS A 269 1.29 23.23 0.98
CA LYS A 269 1.78 22.70 2.27
C LYS A 269 3.08 21.90 2.10
N ALA A 270 3.16 21.10 1.03
CA ALA A 270 4.33 20.30 0.69
C ALA A 270 5.41 21.05 -0.10
N LYS A 271 5.24 22.34 -0.41
CA LYS A 271 6.16 23.17 -1.20
C LYS A 271 6.49 22.56 -2.58
N CYS A 272 5.48 22.00 -3.23
CA CYS A 272 5.55 21.28 -4.51
C CYS A 272 4.67 21.95 -5.59
N GLU A 273 4.44 23.27 -5.51
CA GLU A 273 3.54 23.99 -6.43
C GLU A 273 3.98 23.92 -7.91
N ASP A 274 5.26 23.63 -8.17
CA ASP A 274 5.78 23.42 -9.51
C ASP A 274 5.11 22.23 -10.23
N ARG A 275 4.70 21.19 -9.48
CA ARG A 275 4.00 20.01 -10.01
C ARG A 275 2.66 20.38 -10.65
N ALA A 276 2.03 21.49 -10.25
CA ALA A 276 0.78 21.97 -10.85
C ALA A 276 0.90 22.22 -12.37
N LYS A 277 2.11 22.33 -12.91
CA LYS A 277 2.36 22.51 -14.34
C LYS A 277 2.33 21.20 -15.13
N LEU A 278 2.45 20.05 -14.47
CA LEU A 278 2.51 18.73 -15.08
C LEU A 278 1.13 18.33 -15.65
N PRO A 279 1.09 17.49 -16.70
CA PRO A 279 -0.16 17.11 -17.37
C PRO A 279 -1.22 16.52 -16.43
N PHE A 280 -0.84 15.58 -15.56
CA PHE A 280 -1.78 14.97 -14.61
C PHE A 280 -2.40 16.01 -13.66
N HIS A 281 -1.57 16.84 -13.03
CA HIS A 281 -2.01 17.83 -12.05
C HIS A 281 -2.92 18.88 -12.69
N LYS A 282 -2.60 19.34 -13.91
CA LYS A 282 -3.48 20.22 -14.69
C LYS A 282 -4.85 19.60 -14.90
N ALA A 283 -4.92 18.31 -15.27
CA ALA A 283 -6.17 17.61 -15.49
C ALA A 283 -7.02 17.53 -14.20
N VAL A 284 -6.40 17.36 -13.02
CA VAL A 284 -7.10 17.43 -11.73
C VAL A 284 -7.59 18.86 -11.43
N LEU A 285 -6.72 19.87 -11.57
CA LEU A 285 -7.03 21.28 -11.30
C LEU A 285 -8.14 21.85 -12.20
N ASN A 286 -8.24 21.32 -13.42
CA ASN A 286 -9.28 21.67 -14.39
C ASN A 286 -10.56 20.82 -14.24
N ASN A 287 -10.61 19.89 -13.27
CA ASN A 287 -11.72 18.94 -13.09
C ASN A 287 -11.99 18.06 -14.32
N GLU A 288 -10.95 17.69 -15.08
CA GLU A 288 -11.06 16.83 -16.26
C GLU A 288 -11.08 15.32 -15.89
N LEU A 289 -10.49 14.98 -14.74
CA LEU A 289 -10.48 13.62 -14.19
C LEU A 289 -11.67 13.39 -13.23
N PRO A 290 -12.23 12.16 -13.19
CA PRO A 290 -13.32 11.83 -12.27
C PRO A 290 -12.86 11.94 -10.80
N LEU A 291 -13.81 12.10 -9.88
CA LEU A 291 -13.55 11.86 -8.45
C LEU A 291 -13.41 10.36 -8.24
N THR A 292 -12.42 9.95 -7.45
CA THR A 292 -12.14 8.53 -7.22
C THR A 292 -11.75 8.25 -5.78
N ILE A 293 -11.88 6.99 -5.39
CA ILE A 293 -11.25 6.40 -4.21
C ILE A 293 -10.35 5.26 -4.70
N GLY A 294 -9.18 5.09 -4.11
CA GLY A 294 -8.29 4.00 -4.48
C GLY A 294 -7.25 3.70 -3.43
N GLY A 295 -6.42 2.70 -3.69
CA GLY A 295 -5.35 2.32 -2.80
C GLY A 295 -4.43 1.26 -3.38
N GLY A 296 -3.39 0.95 -2.63
CA GLY A 296 -2.49 -0.16 -2.87
C GLY A 296 -2.61 -1.17 -1.71
N ILE A 297 -2.54 -2.46 -2.04
CA ILE A 297 -2.50 -3.55 -1.07
C ILE A 297 -1.28 -4.40 -1.39
N GLY A 298 -0.29 -4.44 -0.48
CA GLY A 298 0.98 -5.12 -0.73
C GLY A 298 0.77 -6.63 -0.89
N GLN A 299 1.05 -7.20 -2.07
CA GLN A 299 0.76 -8.61 -2.29
C GLN A 299 1.69 -9.50 -1.48
N SER A 300 3.00 -9.21 -1.51
CA SER A 300 4.00 -9.96 -0.74
C SER A 300 3.83 -9.78 0.76
N ARG A 301 3.54 -8.56 1.24
CA ARG A 301 3.22 -8.35 2.68
C ARG A 301 2.00 -9.15 3.11
N MET A 302 0.96 -9.21 2.27
CA MET A 302 -0.24 -9.99 2.54
C MET A 302 0.04 -11.51 2.52
N CYS A 303 0.84 -12.00 1.56
CA CYS A 303 1.28 -13.39 1.52
C CYS A 303 2.12 -13.74 2.75
N MET A 304 3.07 -12.89 3.12
CA MET A 304 3.89 -13.05 4.32
C MET A 304 3.01 -13.16 5.57
N PHE A 305 2.04 -12.24 5.72
CA PHE A 305 1.09 -12.26 6.82
C PHE A 305 0.29 -13.57 6.86
N PHE A 306 -0.42 -13.94 5.78
CA PHE A 306 -1.29 -15.12 5.80
C PHE A 306 -0.55 -16.45 5.89
N LEU A 307 0.66 -16.54 5.32
CA LEU A 307 1.48 -17.74 5.37
C LEU A 307 2.37 -17.81 6.60
N ARG A 308 2.27 -16.83 7.51
CA ARG A 308 3.01 -16.74 8.77
C ARG A 308 4.53 -16.73 8.57
N LYS A 309 5.01 -16.09 7.51
CA LYS A 309 6.44 -16.01 7.16
C LYS A 309 7.15 -14.90 7.93
N ALA A 310 8.38 -15.14 8.37
CA ALA A 310 9.13 -14.18 9.16
C ALA A 310 9.86 -13.13 8.30
N HIS A 311 10.02 -13.38 7.01
CA HIS A 311 10.64 -12.44 6.09
C HIS A 311 9.89 -12.37 4.76
N ILE A 312 9.71 -11.17 4.20
CA ILE A 312 9.00 -10.94 2.93
C ILE A 312 9.68 -11.68 1.76
N GLY A 313 11.00 -11.83 1.82
CA GLY A 313 11.78 -12.64 0.87
C GLY A 313 11.43 -14.13 0.84
N GLU A 314 10.69 -14.66 1.82
CA GLU A 314 10.17 -16.04 1.76
C GLU A 314 8.95 -16.18 0.83
N VAL A 315 8.34 -15.06 0.43
CA VAL A 315 7.19 -15.01 -0.48
C VAL A 315 7.43 -14.17 -1.72
N GLN A 316 8.63 -13.61 -1.85
CA GLN A 316 9.03 -12.71 -2.91
C GLN A 316 10.49 -12.91 -3.30
N SER A 317 10.76 -13.16 -4.58
CA SER A 317 12.13 -13.21 -5.11
C SER A 317 12.66 -11.79 -5.36
N SER A 318 13.72 -11.41 -4.64
CA SER A 318 14.35 -10.09 -4.70
C SER A 318 15.84 -10.18 -4.41
N LEU A 319 16.54 -9.03 -4.38
CA LEU A 319 17.95 -8.94 -4.03
C LEU A 319 18.13 -8.51 -2.58
N TRP A 320 19.02 -9.19 -1.88
CA TRP A 320 19.27 -9.01 -0.45
C TRP A 320 20.77 -8.96 -0.16
N PRO A 321 21.21 -8.24 0.88
CA PRO A 321 22.61 -8.29 1.35
C PRO A 321 23.01 -9.73 1.71
N GLU A 322 24.21 -10.16 1.33
CA GLU A 322 24.69 -11.53 1.56
C GLU A 322 24.65 -11.93 3.05
N GLU A 323 24.96 -10.98 3.93
CA GLU A 323 24.92 -11.19 5.39
C GLU A 323 23.49 -11.41 5.89
N MET A 324 22.50 -10.67 5.36
CA MET A 324 21.10 -10.89 5.67
C MET A 324 20.66 -12.30 5.25
N LEU A 325 21.04 -12.75 4.05
CA LEU A 325 20.74 -14.12 3.59
C LEU A 325 21.33 -15.19 4.51
N LYS A 326 22.56 -15.00 5.00
CA LYS A 326 23.20 -15.91 5.96
C LYS A 326 22.44 -15.97 7.29
N GLN A 327 22.06 -14.82 7.83
CA GLN A 327 21.30 -14.71 9.08
C GLN A 327 19.90 -15.31 8.94
N CYS A 328 19.20 -15.02 7.85
CA CYS A 328 17.89 -15.60 7.54
C CYS A 328 17.98 -17.13 7.46
N LYS A 329 18.95 -17.65 6.72
CA LYS A 329 19.18 -19.10 6.61
C LYS A 329 19.47 -19.74 7.97
N ALA A 330 20.30 -19.11 8.80
CA ALA A 330 20.62 -19.60 10.14
C ALA A 330 19.39 -19.60 11.09
N ALA A 331 18.46 -18.68 10.87
CA ALA A 331 17.20 -18.57 11.60
C ALA A 331 16.04 -19.37 10.98
N GLY A 332 16.30 -20.22 9.98
CA GLY A 332 15.27 -21.05 9.33
C GLY A 332 14.38 -20.33 8.32
N MET A 333 14.62 -19.03 8.05
CA MET A 333 13.89 -18.27 7.04
C MET A 333 14.38 -18.63 5.63
N GLN A 334 13.47 -19.21 4.83
CA GLN A 334 13.79 -19.74 3.50
C GLN A 334 13.50 -18.70 2.42
N ILE A 335 14.48 -17.83 2.15
CA ILE A 335 14.38 -16.79 1.12
C ILE A 335 14.38 -17.42 -0.29
N LEU A 336 13.50 -16.93 -1.17
CA LEU A 336 13.29 -17.38 -2.55
C LEU A 336 14.33 -16.88 -3.55
#